data_AF-A0A497M6D6-F1
#
_entry.id   AF-A0A497M6D6-F1
#
_cell.length_a   1.000
_cell.length_b   1.000
_cell.length_c   1.000
_cell.angle_alpha   90.00
_cell.angle_beta   90.00
_cell.angle_gamma   90.00
#
_symmetry.space_group_name_H-M   'P 1'
#
loop_
_entity.id
_entity.type
_entity.pdbx_description
1 polymer ?
#
loop_
_entity_poly.entity_id
_entity_poly.type
_entity_poly.pdbx_seq_one_letter_code
_entity_poly.pdbx_strand_id
1 'polypeptide(L)'
;ETFIAFRRLQNWLNLLGAEAYHIHSSGHAYPWELRKCLSRLRGLDGLKVLPVHTEHPETFRKIFARFFDVVIPVKGVSYDV
;
A
#
# COMPACT_ATOMS: atom_id res chain seq x y z
N GLU A 1 0.47 5.53 -19.49
CA GLU A 1 1.07 4.97 -20.73
C GLU A 1 1.85 3.67 -20.55
N THR A 2 2.30 3.33 -19.33
CA THR A 2 3.22 2.21 -19.08
C THR A 2 2.64 0.80 -19.32
N PHE A 3 1.35 0.59 -19.06
CA PHE A 3 0.72 -0.74 -19.15
C PHE A 3 0.66 -1.28 -20.60
N ILE A 4 0.34 -0.42 -21.58
CA ILE A 4 0.30 -0.80 -22.99
C ILE A 4 1.71 -1.14 -23.49
N ALA A 5 2.74 -0.42 -23.02
CA ALA A 5 4.13 -0.70 -23.35
C ALA A 5 4.61 -2.05 -22.80
N PHE A 6 4.29 -2.36 -21.54
CA PHE A 6 4.66 -3.63 -20.91
C PHE A 6 3.99 -4.82 -21.59
N ARG A 7 2.68 -4.73 -21.88
CA ARG A 7 1.95 -5.80 -22.58
C ARG A 7 2.49 -6.04 -23.99
N ARG A 8 2.84 -4.98 -24.72
CA ARG A 8 3.48 -5.10 -26.03
C ARG A 8 4.84 -5.79 -25.92
N LEU A 9 5.68 -5.40 -24.97
CA LEU A 9 6.97 -6.04 -24.71
C LEU A 9 6.81 -7.54 -24.44
N GLN A 10 5.87 -7.93 -23.57
CA GLN A 10 5.60 -9.35 -23.28
C GLN A 10 5.17 -10.12 -24.53
N ASN A 11 4.30 -9.55 -25.36
CA ASN A 11 3.87 -10.18 -26.60
C ASN A 11 5.04 -10.38 -27.58
N TRP A 12 5.96 -9.42 -27.67
CA TRP A 12 7.16 -9.56 -28.50
C TRP A 12 8.10 -10.66 -27.98
N LEU A 13 8.34 -10.71 -26.67
CA LEU A 13 9.15 -11.77 -26.07
C LEU A 13 8.56 -13.16 -26.36
N ASN A 14 7.24 -13.30 -26.24
CA ASN A 14 6.53 -14.54 -26.58
C ASN A 14 6.68 -14.93 -28.05
N LEU A 15 6.53 -13.98 -28.98
CA LEU A 15 6.69 -14.23 -30.42
C LEU A 15 8.12 -14.68 -30.79
N LEU A 16 9.12 -14.20 -30.05
CA LEU A 16 10.52 -14.54 -30.25
C LEU A 16 10.93 -15.85 -29.54
N GLY A 17 9.99 -16.52 -28.86
CA GLY A 17 10.28 -17.71 -28.05
C GLY A 17 11.19 -17.44 -26.86
N ALA A 18 11.30 -16.17 -26.42
CA ALA A 18 12.12 -15.77 -25.30
C ALA A 18 11.36 -15.97 -23.98
N GLU A 19 11.97 -16.69 -23.05
CA GLU A 19 11.39 -16.91 -21.73
C GLU A 19 11.55 -15.67 -20.83
N ALA A 20 10.46 -15.23 -20.21
CA ALA A 20 10.44 -14.05 -19.35
C ALA A 20 9.99 -14.42 -17.94
N TYR A 21 10.83 -14.13 -16.94
CA TYR A 21 10.53 -14.34 -15.53
C TYR A 21 10.21 -13.02 -14.85
N HIS A 22 9.02 -12.94 -14.23
CA HIS A 22 8.63 -11.76 -13.47
C HIS A 22 9.07 -11.90 -12.01
N ILE A 23 10.15 -11.22 -11.64
CA ILE A 23 10.62 -11.12 -10.26
C ILE A 23 10.09 -9.80 -9.68
N HIS A 24 9.14 -9.89 -8.76
CA HIS A 24 8.54 -8.73 -8.13
C HIS A 24 9.31 -8.32 -6.87
N SER A 25 9.65 -7.04 -6.78
CA SER A 25 10.09 -6.40 -5.54
C SER A 25 9.30 -5.11 -5.34
N SER A 26 8.56 -5.03 -4.24
CA SER A 26 7.83 -3.83 -3.85
C SER A 26 8.75 -2.93 -3.03
N GLY A 27 8.81 -1.65 -3.38
CA GLY A 27 9.45 -0.64 -2.53
C GLY A 27 8.62 -0.22 -1.30
N HIS A 28 7.37 -0.70 -1.21
CA HIS A 28 6.44 -0.36 -0.14
C HIS A 28 6.21 -1.55 0.80
N ALA A 29 6.00 -1.24 2.07
CA ALA A 29 5.69 -2.21 3.11
C ALA A 29 4.34 -2.88 2.87
N TYR A 30 4.31 -4.20 3.04
CA TYR A 30 3.09 -4.98 2.98
C TYR A 30 2.23 -4.83 4.26
N PRO A 31 0.94 -5.19 4.23
CA PRO A 31 0.04 -5.02 5.37
C PRO A 31 0.53 -5.67 6.67
N TRP A 32 1.16 -6.85 6.62
CA TRP A 32 1.69 -7.50 7.82
C TRP A 32 2.92 -6.79 8.39
N GLU A 33 3.74 -6.18 7.53
CA GLU A 33 4.90 -5.38 7.93
C GLU A 33 4.44 -4.09 8.60
N LEU A 34 3.46 -3.41 8.00
CA LEU A 34 2.80 -2.24 8.59
C LEU A 34 2.21 -2.57 9.96
N ARG A 35 1.51 -3.71 10.10
CA ARG A 35 0.99 -4.16 11.39
C ARG A 35 2.11 -4.34 12.42
N LYS A 36 3.20 -5.01 12.03
CA LYS A 36 4.35 -5.24 12.91
C LYS A 36 4.98 -3.91 13.35
N CYS A 37 5.11 -2.94 12.45
CA CYS A 37 5.61 -1.61 12.76
C CYS A 37 4.68 -0.85 13.72
N LEU A 38 3.39 -0.74 13.41
CA LEU A 38 2.41 -0.04 14.23
C LEU A 38 2.22 -0.69 15.61
N SER A 39 2.32 -2.01 15.70
CA SER A 39 2.22 -2.72 16.99
C SER A 39 3.31 -2.32 17.99
N ARG A 40 4.48 -1.85 17.52
CA ARG A 40 5.54 -1.33 18.41
C ARG A 40 5.17 0.01 19.06
N LEU A 41 4.17 0.71 18.50
CA LEU A 41 3.72 2.02 18.96
C LEU A 41 2.45 1.95 19.83
N ARG A 42 1.86 0.75 20.02
CA ARG A 42 0.58 0.58 20.73
C ARG A 42 0.55 1.04 22.18
N GLY A 43 1.70 1.17 22.83
CA GLY A 43 1.78 1.67 24.20
C GLY A 43 1.59 3.18 24.33
N LEU A 44 1.44 3.90 23.20
CA LEU A 44 1.17 5.32 23.19
C LEU A 44 -0.32 5.57 23.36
N ASP A 45 -0.69 6.26 24.44
CA ASP A 45 -2.06 6.70 24.66
C ASP A 45 -2.49 7.66 23.54
N GLY A 46 -3.71 7.45 23.02
CA GLY A 46 -4.26 8.31 21.97
C GLY A 46 -3.68 8.12 20.57
N LEU A 47 -2.96 7.02 20.29
CA LEU A 47 -2.40 6.77 18.95
C LEU A 47 -3.51 6.66 17.88
N LYS A 48 -3.55 7.65 16.99
CA LYS A 48 -4.38 7.66 15.78
C LYS A 48 -3.54 7.39 14.54
N VAL A 49 -4.07 6.59 13.62
CA VAL A 49 -3.42 6.24 12.36
C VAL A 49 -4.16 6.89 11.19
N LEU A 50 -3.46 7.74 10.45
CA LEU A 50 -3.97 8.43 9.27
C LEU A 50 -3.25 7.90 8.01
N PRO A 51 -3.88 7.01 7.22
CA PRO A 51 -3.27 6.48 6.02
C PRO A 51 -3.19 7.54 4.92
N VAL A 52 -1.98 7.88 4.52
CA VAL A 52 -1.67 8.79 3.40
C VAL A 52 -0.95 8.03 2.27
N HIS A 53 -0.81 8.67 1.11
CA HIS A 53 -0.12 8.09 -0.06
C HIS A 53 -0.75 6.76 -0.54
N THR A 54 -2.08 6.68 -0.48
CA THR A 54 -2.86 5.56 -1.00
C THR A 54 -4.14 6.10 -1.65
N GLU A 55 -4.57 5.49 -2.75
CA GLU A 55 -5.86 5.79 -3.39
C GLU A 55 -7.03 5.09 -2.65
N HIS A 56 -6.74 4.20 -1.69
CA HIS A 56 -7.72 3.37 -1.00
C HIS A 56 -7.58 3.40 0.53
N PRO A 57 -7.70 4.58 1.18
CA PRO A 57 -7.58 4.70 2.64
C PRO A 57 -8.65 3.87 3.38
N GLU A 58 -9.82 3.65 2.77
CA GLU A 58 -10.87 2.79 3.29
C GLU A 58 -10.41 1.33 3.51
N THR A 59 -9.64 0.79 2.57
CA THR A 59 -9.09 -0.56 2.68
C THR A 59 -8.14 -0.65 3.87
N PHE A 60 -7.35 0.39 4.11
CA PHE A 60 -6.49 0.48 5.28
C PHE A 60 -7.33 0.41 6.57
N ARG A 61 -8.39 1.21 6.68
CA ARG A 61 -9.31 1.16 7.83
C ARG A 61 -9.91 -0.23 8.02
N LYS A 62 -10.37 -0.90 6.96
CA LYS A 62 -10.92 -2.26 7.06
C LYS A 62 -9.92 -3.27 7.62
N ILE A 63 -8.65 -3.16 7.25
CA ILE A 63 -7.59 -4.07 7.71
C ILE A 63 -7.17 -3.77 9.16
N PHE A 64 -7.11 -2.50 9.54
CA PHE A 64 -6.42 -2.06 10.77
C PHE A 64 -7.34 -1.55 11.90
N ALA A 65 -8.64 -1.31 11.65
CA ALA A 65 -9.56 -0.78 12.66
C ALA A 65 -9.79 -1.71 13.87
N ARG A 66 -9.51 -3.01 13.74
CA ARG A 66 -9.53 -3.96 14.88
C ARG A 66 -8.36 -3.77 15.85
N PHE A 67 -7.37 -2.98 15.45
CA PHE A 67 -6.06 -2.92 16.08
C PHE A 67 -5.67 -1.51 16.52
N PHE A 68 -6.14 -0.50 15.80
CA PHE A 68 -5.77 0.90 15.98
C PHE A 68 -6.99 1.78 15.69
N ASP A 69 -7.01 2.99 16.25
CA ASP A 69 -7.95 4.02 15.82
C ASP A 69 -7.48 4.58 14.47
N VAL A 70 -8.27 4.34 13.41
CA VAL A 70 -7.91 4.71 12.04
C VAL A 70 -8.85 5.81 11.55
N VAL A 71 -8.27 6.97 11.26
CA VAL A 71 -8.98 8.15 10.75
C VAL A 71 -8.67 8.28 9.27
N ILE A 72 -9.70 8.37 8.42
CA ILE A 72 -9.51 8.55 6.98
C ILE A 72 -9.29 10.04 6.70
N PRO A 73 -8.09 10.43 6.21
CA PRO A 73 -7.78 11.83 6.00
C PRO A 73 -8.52 12.39 4.78
N VAL A 74 -8.98 13.64 4.90
CA VAL A 74 -9.59 14.41 3.82
C VAL A 74 -8.63 15.52 3.44
N LYS A 75 -8.38 15.67 2.13
CA LYS A 75 -7.45 16.67 1.61
C LYS A 75 -7.91 18.08 2.00
N GLY A 76 -7.00 18.86 2.59
CA GLY A 76 -7.26 20.25 3.00
C GLY A 76 -7.89 20.41 4.39
N VAL A 77 -8.13 19.31 5.11
CA VAL A 77 -8.62 19.34 6.50
C VAL A 77 -7.45 19.24 7.47
N SER A 78 -7.46 20.10 8.50
CA SER A 78 -6.53 20.03 9.62
C SER A 78 -7.08 19.10 10.70
N TYR A 79 -6.19 18.33 11.32
CA TYR A 79 -6.52 17.40 12.40
C TYR A 79 -5.76 17.84 13.65
N ASP A 80 -6.47 18.04 14.76
CA ASP A 80 -5.86 18.19 16.08
C ASP A 80 -5.58 16.77 16.61
N VAL A 81 -4.30 16.42 16.69
CA VAL A 81 -3.80 15.09 17.07
C VAL A 81 -2.96 15.17 18.33
#